data_AF-A0A6A6THE3-F1
#
_entry.id   AF-A0A6A6THE3-F1
#
_cell.length_a   1.000
_cell.length_b   1.000
_cell.length_c   1.000
_cell.angle_alpha   90.00
_cell.angle_beta   90.00
_cell.angle_gamma   90.00
#
_symmetry.space_group_name_H-M   'P 1'
#
loop_
_entity.id
_entity.type
_entity.pdbx_description
1 polymer ?
#
loop_
_entity_poly.entity_id
_entity_poly.type
_entity_poly.pdbx_seq_one_letter_code
_entity_poly.pdbx_strand_id
1 'polypeptide(L)'
;MRVLHLLPFSTFGLLAMSAPAPDTSTDLPRTANTVMIKNSCDYDLNLAKVPGGSQVTPAVEKLPAHGSWSVDFVADTPGGSGFDTSVKIALGDQKPEGNLSITQFEYNYITATNQVWYDISLVDCTRNVSKDEGGGTHCPGWESGLRVQSGKACVAYECAAQEFCPKQVYWFNNYDGKTGAPNTACDVKEGVTFELCTEKSSGT
;
A
#
# COMPACT_ATOMS: atom_id res chain seq x y z
N MET A 1 47.23 -55.04 -21.95
CA MET A 1 46.08 -54.41 -22.63
C MET A 1 45.14 -53.86 -21.57
N ARG A 2 45.10 -52.54 -21.39
CA ARG A 2 44.19 -51.85 -20.44
C ARG A 2 43.10 -51.17 -21.27
N VAL A 3 41.85 -51.57 -21.04
CA VAL A 3 40.68 -50.97 -21.69
C VAL A 3 40.21 -49.80 -20.82
N LEU A 4 40.29 -48.59 -21.36
CA LEU A 4 39.82 -47.36 -20.72
C LEU A 4 38.33 -47.20 -21.05
N HIS A 5 37.46 -47.21 -20.03
CA HIS A 5 36.03 -46.92 -20.19
C HIS A 5 35.79 -45.42 -20.03
N LEU A 6 35.26 -44.78 -21.08
CA LEU A 6 34.77 -43.40 -21.07
C LEU A 6 33.30 -43.42 -20.62
N LEU A 7 32.96 -42.66 -19.59
CA LEU A 7 31.58 -42.41 -19.17
C LEU A 7 31.03 -41.17 -19.90
N PRO A 8 29.72 -41.15 -20.25
CA PRO A 8 29.11 -40.02 -20.93
C PRO A 8 28.80 -38.89 -19.96
N PHE A 9 29.09 -37.66 -20.38
CA PHE A 9 28.68 -36.43 -19.71
C PHE A 9 27.18 -36.21 -19.91
N SER A 10 26.40 -36.22 -18.82
CA SER A 10 25.01 -35.73 -18.83
C SER A 10 24.98 -34.21 -18.87
N THR A 11 24.48 -33.66 -19.97
CA THR A 11 24.11 -32.25 -20.09
C THR A 11 22.89 -31.95 -19.22
N PHE A 12 23.10 -31.20 -18.13
CA PHE A 12 22.01 -30.55 -17.40
C PHE A 12 21.48 -29.39 -18.25
N GLY A 13 20.23 -29.52 -18.73
CA GLY A 13 19.53 -28.44 -19.41
C GLY A 13 19.15 -27.34 -18.41
N LEU A 14 19.61 -26.11 -18.64
CA LEU A 14 19.08 -24.93 -17.96
C LEU A 14 17.64 -24.69 -18.45
N LEU A 15 16.68 -24.85 -17.54
CA LEU A 15 15.33 -24.31 -17.72
C LEU A 15 15.40 -22.79 -17.51
N ALA A 16 15.26 -22.02 -18.59
CA ALA A 16 15.05 -20.59 -18.51
C ALA A 16 13.70 -20.32 -17.85
N MET A 17 13.71 -19.80 -16.62
CA MET A 17 12.50 -19.29 -15.99
C MET A 17 12.13 -17.98 -16.65
N SER A 18 11.09 -18.00 -17.49
CA SER A 18 10.47 -16.79 -18.02
C SER A 18 9.96 -15.95 -16.86
N ALA A 19 10.42 -14.71 -16.75
CA ALA A 19 9.80 -13.75 -15.85
C ALA A 19 8.31 -13.58 -16.20
N PRO A 20 7.42 -13.44 -15.21
CA PRO A 20 6.00 -13.17 -15.48
C PRO A 20 5.85 -11.85 -16.24
N ALA A 21 4.90 -11.83 -17.18
CA ALA A 21 4.57 -10.62 -17.94
C ALA A 21 4.09 -9.51 -16.99
N PRO A 22 4.36 -8.23 -17.31
CA PRO A 22 3.85 -7.12 -16.51
C PRO A 22 2.32 -7.13 -16.48
N ASP A 23 1.78 -7.08 -15.27
CA ASP A 23 0.34 -7.03 -15.01
C ASP A 23 -0.21 -5.68 -15.51
N THR A 24 -0.94 -5.71 -16.64
CA THR A 24 -1.62 -4.53 -17.20
C THR A 24 -3.05 -4.40 -16.68
N SER A 25 -3.44 -5.13 -15.63
CA SER A 25 -4.78 -5.01 -15.07
C SER A 25 -4.93 -3.67 -14.37
N THR A 26 -5.86 -2.85 -14.89
CA THR A 26 -6.31 -1.64 -14.19
C THR A 26 -7.11 -1.98 -12.93
N ASP A 27 -7.63 -3.22 -12.81
CA ASP A 27 -8.40 -3.66 -11.66
C ASP A 27 -7.49 -4.30 -10.60
N LEU A 28 -7.54 -3.76 -9.38
CA LEU A 28 -6.83 -4.33 -8.24
C LEU A 28 -7.47 -5.64 -7.79
N PRO A 29 -6.68 -6.67 -7.43
CA PRO A 29 -7.23 -7.86 -6.78
C PRO A 29 -7.89 -7.44 -5.47
N ARG A 30 -9.03 -8.04 -5.11
CA ARG A 30 -9.76 -7.74 -3.87
C ARG A 30 -10.38 -9.01 -3.31
N THR A 31 -10.39 -9.13 -1.99
CA THR A 31 -11.05 -10.22 -1.27
C THR A 31 -12.08 -9.64 -0.32
N ALA A 32 -13.29 -10.19 -0.33
CA ALA A 32 -14.37 -9.76 0.55
C ALA A 32 -13.93 -9.76 2.02
N ASN A 33 -14.32 -8.74 2.76
CA ASN A 33 -14.03 -8.53 4.19
C ASN A 33 -12.54 -8.37 4.54
N THR A 34 -11.70 -7.99 3.57
CA THR A 34 -10.26 -7.78 3.80
C THR A 34 -9.80 -6.42 3.33
N VAL A 35 -8.75 -5.92 4.01
CA VAL A 35 -7.85 -4.92 3.44
C VAL A 35 -6.63 -5.63 2.87
N MET A 36 -6.15 -5.16 1.73
CA MET A 36 -4.90 -5.61 1.13
C MET A 36 -4.04 -4.43 0.73
N ILE A 37 -2.73 -4.61 0.85
CA ILE A 37 -1.71 -3.67 0.40
C ILE A 37 -0.83 -4.41 -0.58
N LYS A 38 -0.75 -3.92 -1.81
CA LYS A 38 0.12 -4.42 -2.87
C LYS A 38 1.33 -3.50 -2.99
N ASN A 39 2.52 -4.06 -2.86
CA ASN A 39 3.76 -3.36 -3.16
C ASN A 39 4.15 -3.67 -4.59
N SER A 40 3.87 -2.76 -5.53
CA SER A 40 4.33 -2.92 -6.92
C SER A 40 5.70 -2.30 -7.18
N CYS A 41 6.35 -1.76 -6.14
CA CYS A 41 7.69 -1.21 -6.22
C CYS A 41 8.73 -2.31 -6.43
N ASP A 42 9.87 -1.94 -7.01
CA ASP A 42 11.05 -2.82 -7.20
C ASP A 42 11.89 -2.96 -5.91
N TYR A 43 11.40 -2.46 -4.77
CA TYR A 43 12.10 -2.46 -3.50
C TYR A 43 11.19 -2.92 -2.36
N ASP A 44 11.83 -3.45 -1.32
CA ASP A 44 11.13 -3.90 -0.12
C ASP A 44 10.66 -2.71 0.72
N LEU A 45 9.52 -2.89 1.37
CA LEU A 45 8.92 -1.95 2.30
C LEU A 45 8.82 -2.58 3.69
N ASN A 46 8.73 -1.73 4.70
CA ASN A 46 8.30 -2.13 6.03
C ASN A 46 6.91 -1.55 6.29
N LEU A 47 6.04 -2.35 6.88
CA LEU A 47 4.71 -1.92 7.30
C LEU A 47 4.47 -2.18 8.78
N ALA A 48 3.59 -1.37 9.36
CA ALA A 48 3.04 -1.63 10.67
C ALA A 48 1.56 -1.25 10.70
N LYS A 49 0.73 -2.20 11.13
CA LYS A 49 -0.69 -1.96 11.40
C LYS A 49 -0.86 -1.34 12.79
N VAL A 50 -1.42 -0.14 12.84
CA VAL A 50 -1.69 0.60 14.08
C VAL A 50 -3.20 0.77 14.23
N PRO A 51 -3.85 -0.03 15.10
CA PRO A 51 -5.25 0.17 15.46
C PRO A 51 -5.44 1.56 16.07
N GLY A 52 -6.53 2.21 15.71
CA GLY A 52 -6.78 3.57 16.17
C GLY A 52 -6.96 3.64 17.70
N GLY A 53 -6.39 4.66 18.33
CA GLY A 53 -6.39 4.82 19.79
C GLY A 53 -5.42 3.89 20.55
N SER A 54 -4.70 2.99 19.85
CA SER A 54 -3.67 2.15 20.46
C SER A 54 -2.45 2.96 20.88
N GLN A 55 -1.87 2.62 22.04
CA GLN A 55 -0.57 3.11 22.51
C GLN A 55 0.52 2.03 22.39
N VAL A 56 0.20 0.89 21.75
CA VAL A 56 1.12 -0.24 21.61
C VAL A 56 2.03 0.02 20.41
N THR A 57 3.33 -0.18 20.60
CA THR A 57 4.29 -0.24 19.50
C THR A 57 3.92 -1.40 18.59
N PRO A 58 3.51 -1.15 17.33
CA PRO A 58 3.08 -2.22 16.44
C PRO A 58 4.27 -3.11 16.04
N ALA A 59 3.98 -4.37 15.74
CA ALA A 59 4.96 -5.23 15.08
C ALA A 59 5.25 -4.66 13.68
N VAL A 60 6.53 -4.67 13.30
CA VAL A 60 6.96 -4.29 11.95
C VAL A 60 7.06 -5.56 11.12
N GLU A 61 6.35 -5.56 9.99
CA GLU A 61 6.36 -6.64 9.03
C GLU A 61 7.04 -6.16 7.74
N LYS A 62 7.82 -7.04 7.12
CA LYS A 62 8.41 -6.78 5.81
C LYS A 62 7.38 -7.06 4.72
N LEU A 63 7.21 -6.12 3.81
CA LEU A 63 6.44 -6.27 2.58
C LEU A 63 7.41 -6.31 1.39
N PRO A 64 7.72 -7.51 0.86
CA PRO A 64 8.69 -7.64 -0.22
C PRO A 64 8.32 -6.84 -1.47
N ALA A 65 9.31 -6.49 -2.28
CA ALA A 65 9.10 -6.01 -3.64
C ALA A 65 8.16 -6.95 -4.41
N HIS A 66 7.18 -6.38 -5.12
CA HIS A 66 6.12 -7.13 -5.81
C HIS A 66 5.25 -8.04 -4.92
N GLY A 67 5.33 -7.85 -3.60
CA GLY A 67 4.58 -8.61 -2.60
C GLY A 67 3.22 -8.01 -2.28
N SER A 68 2.47 -8.73 -1.44
CA SER A 68 1.20 -8.26 -0.89
C SER A 68 1.08 -8.62 0.58
N TRP A 69 0.39 -7.77 1.34
CA TRP A 69 -0.01 -8.00 2.72
C TRP A 69 -1.53 -7.84 2.83
N SER A 70 -2.19 -8.68 3.63
CA SER A 70 -3.64 -8.59 3.79
C SER A 70 -4.08 -9.06 5.17
N VAL A 71 -5.14 -8.45 5.68
CA VAL A 71 -5.81 -8.84 6.93
C VAL A 71 -7.32 -8.68 6.78
N ASP A 72 -8.05 -9.43 7.59
CA ASP A 72 -9.49 -9.23 7.74
C ASP A 72 -9.79 -7.85 8.34
N PHE A 73 -10.94 -7.28 7.97
CA PHE A 73 -11.46 -6.11 8.66
C PHE A 73 -11.79 -6.46 10.11
N VAL A 74 -11.23 -5.67 11.02
CA VAL A 74 -11.50 -5.76 12.45
C VAL A 74 -11.97 -4.38 12.89
N ALA A 75 -13.08 -4.34 13.64
CA ALA A 75 -13.54 -3.09 14.23
C ALA A 75 -12.67 -2.79 15.46
N ASP A 76 -12.05 -1.60 15.48
CA ASP A 76 -11.14 -1.20 16.55
C ASP A 76 -11.86 -0.91 17.88
N THR A 77 -13.17 -0.66 17.85
CA THR A 77 -14.01 -0.49 19.04
C THR A 77 -15.36 -1.20 18.90
N PRO A 78 -16.00 -1.62 20.01
CA PRO A 78 -17.39 -2.08 19.98
C PRO A 78 -18.30 -1.01 19.37
N GLY A 79 -18.95 -1.35 18.24
CA GLY A 79 -19.78 -0.41 17.46
C GLY A 79 -19.06 0.33 16.33
N GLY A 80 -17.74 0.19 16.19
CA GLY A 80 -16.96 0.68 15.04
C GLY A 80 -16.75 2.20 14.97
N SER A 81 -17.13 2.98 15.98
CA SER A 81 -17.16 4.45 15.90
C SER A 81 -15.95 5.15 16.54
N GLY A 82 -14.83 4.45 16.73
CA GLY A 82 -13.74 4.95 17.58
C GLY A 82 -12.65 5.68 16.84
N PHE A 83 -11.94 4.97 15.97
CA PHE A 83 -10.67 5.42 15.42
C PHE A 83 -10.33 4.59 14.18
N ASP A 84 -9.61 5.19 13.24
CA ASP A 84 -9.19 4.52 12.02
C ASP A 84 -7.96 3.64 12.31
N THR A 85 -7.90 2.46 11.71
CA THR A 85 -6.64 1.70 11.63
C THR A 85 -5.77 2.34 10.56
N SER A 86 -4.53 2.67 10.91
CA SER A 86 -3.52 3.14 9.96
C SER A 86 -2.50 2.04 9.71
N VAL A 87 -2.32 1.64 8.45
CA VAL A 87 -1.18 0.83 8.03
C VAL A 87 -0.09 1.77 7.54
N LYS A 88 0.92 1.95 8.38
CA LYS A 88 2.06 2.85 8.16
C LYS A 88 3.11 2.13 7.33
N ILE A 89 3.52 2.74 6.23
CA ILE A 89 4.51 2.22 5.28
C ILE A 89 5.78 3.07 5.34
N ALA A 90 6.95 2.42 5.41
CA ALA A 90 8.25 3.06 5.43
C ALA A 90 9.23 2.37 4.44
N LEU A 91 10.22 3.13 3.96
CA LEU A 91 11.24 2.64 3.02
C LEU A 91 12.31 1.79 3.72
N GLY A 92 12.73 0.70 3.06
CA GLY A 92 13.88 -0.11 3.47
C GLY A 92 13.76 -0.63 4.91
N ASP A 93 14.81 -0.45 5.71
CA ASP A 93 14.86 -0.91 7.11
C ASP A 93 14.29 0.11 8.12
N GLN A 94 13.66 1.19 7.65
CA GLN A 94 13.07 2.18 8.55
C GLN A 94 11.90 1.56 9.31
N LYS A 95 11.76 1.94 10.59
CA LYS A 95 10.58 1.60 11.37
C LYS A 95 9.45 2.57 11.00
N PRO A 96 8.23 2.09 10.71
CA PRO A 96 7.08 2.93 10.42
C PRO A 96 6.49 3.60 11.68
N GLU A 97 7.30 4.39 12.39
CA GLU A 97 6.92 5.11 13.61
C GLU A 97 7.59 6.50 13.71
N GLY A 98 7.03 7.39 14.53
CA GLY A 98 7.62 8.69 14.84
C GLY A 98 7.55 9.73 13.71
N ASN A 99 8.57 10.61 13.63
CA ASN A 99 8.66 11.71 12.66
C ASN A 99 9.24 11.27 11.30
N LEU A 100 9.10 9.99 10.95
CA LEU A 100 9.63 9.46 9.70
C LEU A 100 8.66 9.74 8.55
N SER A 101 9.21 9.78 7.34
CA SER A 101 8.42 9.97 6.13
C SER A 101 7.66 8.69 5.81
N ILE A 102 6.39 8.69 6.22
CA ILE A 102 5.51 7.52 6.21
C ILE A 102 4.33 7.80 5.28
N THR A 103 4.06 6.85 4.38
CA THR A 103 2.78 6.75 3.67
C THR A 103 1.82 5.95 4.53
N GLN A 104 0.59 6.42 4.71
CA GLN A 104 -0.43 5.76 5.51
C GLN A 104 -1.58 5.32 4.63
N PHE A 105 -1.99 4.07 4.80
CA PHE A 105 -3.25 3.56 4.29
C PHE A 105 -4.19 3.37 5.45
N GLU A 106 -5.22 4.21 5.48
CA GLU A 106 -6.13 4.32 6.62
C GLU A 106 -7.45 3.65 6.26
N TYR A 107 -8.00 2.88 7.19
CA TYR A 107 -9.31 2.28 7.03
C TYR A 107 -10.06 2.15 8.36
N ASN A 108 -11.39 2.17 8.29
CA ASN A 108 -12.24 2.05 9.47
C ASN A 108 -13.49 1.24 9.18
N TYR A 109 -13.62 0.10 9.85
CA TYR A 109 -14.77 -0.77 9.70
C TYR A 109 -15.91 -0.42 10.67
N ILE A 110 -17.01 0.09 10.10
CA ILE A 110 -18.25 0.41 10.79
C ILE A 110 -19.18 -0.79 10.76
N THR A 111 -19.18 -1.57 11.84
CA THR A 111 -20.01 -2.80 11.97
C THR A 111 -21.52 -2.52 11.91
N ALA A 112 -21.96 -1.33 12.33
CA ALA A 112 -23.38 -0.96 12.30
C ALA A 112 -23.95 -0.84 10.88
N THR A 113 -23.11 -0.49 9.89
CA THR A 113 -23.54 -0.28 8.50
C THR A 113 -22.92 -1.28 7.52
N ASN A 114 -22.04 -2.18 7.99
CA ASN A 114 -21.21 -3.06 7.16
C ASN A 114 -20.39 -2.29 6.11
N GLN A 115 -19.89 -1.12 6.49
CA GLN A 115 -19.08 -0.28 5.61
C GLN A 115 -17.65 -0.17 6.14
N VAL A 116 -16.71 -0.11 5.21
CA VAL A 116 -15.33 0.29 5.47
C VAL A 116 -15.10 1.66 4.86
N TRP A 117 -14.69 2.62 5.68
CA TRP A 117 -14.12 3.88 5.23
C TRP A 117 -12.64 3.67 4.92
N TYR A 118 -12.13 4.36 3.90
CA TYR A 118 -10.73 4.26 3.52
C TYR A 118 -10.21 5.53 2.83
N ASP A 119 -8.92 5.75 3.01
CA ASP A 119 -8.17 6.82 2.36
C ASP A 119 -6.67 6.54 2.30
N ILE A 120 -5.96 7.37 1.53
CA ILE A 120 -4.50 7.40 1.46
C ILE A 120 -4.04 8.71 2.08
N SER A 121 -3.05 8.64 2.97
CA SER A 121 -2.58 9.78 3.74
C SER A 121 -1.06 9.90 3.71
N LEU A 122 -0.60 11.03 3.18
CA LEU A 122 0.80 11.46 3.11
C LEU A 122 1.15 12.47 4.20
N VAL A 123 0.22 12.75 5.12
CA VAL A 123 0.32 13.82 6.12
C VAL A 123 1.57 13.71 7.01
N ASP A 124 1.95 12.48 7.39
CA ASP A 124 3.15 12.26 8.22
C ASP A 124 4.44 12.47 7.42
N CYS A 125 4.40 12.12 6.13
CA CYS A 125 5.51 12.36 5.21
C CYS A 125 5.71 13.84 4.87
N THR A 126 4.62 14.59 4.72
CA THR A 126 4.64 15.99 4.29
C THR A 126 4.74 16.98 5.45
N ARG A 127 4.78 16.50 6.70
CA ARG A 127 4.68 17.35 7.90
C ARG A 127 5.74 18.44 8.00
N ASN A 128 6.93 18.21 7.42
CA ASN A 128 8.08 19.11 7.50
C ASN A 128 8.46 19.77 6.16
N VAL A 129 7.61 19.64 5.13
CA VAL A 129 7.81 20.26 3.83
C VAL A 129 6.82 21.41 3.66
N SER A 130 7.26 22.51 3.09
CA SER A 130 6.36 23.64 2.85
C SER A 130 5.30 23.27 1.82
N LYS A 131 4.12 23.92 1.90
CA LYS A 131 3.02 23.69 0.94
C LYS A 131 3.44 23.95 -0.53
N ASP A 132 4.52 24.72 -0.72
CA ASP A 132 5.03 25.14 -2.02
C ASP A 132 6.10 24.18 -2.60
N GLU A 133 6.64 23.25 -1.81
CA GLU A 133 7.73 22.35 -2.20
C GLU A 133 7.28 21.03 -2.85
N GLY A 134 5.98 20.84 -3.11
CA GLY A 134 5.48 19.63 -3.79
C GLY A 134 5.82 18.34 -3.05
N GLY A 135 5.62 18.35 -1.73
CA GLY A 135 6.32 17.58 -0.70
C GLY A 135 6.12 16.06 -0.60
N GLY A 136 5.97 15.35 -1.72
CA GLY A 136 5.76 13.90 -1.73
C GLY A 136 7.05 13.08 -1.85
N THR A 137 8.20 13.73 -2.10
CA THR A 137 9.48 13.08 -2.47
C THR A 137 10.03 12.10 -1.44
N HIS A 138 9.58 12.18 -0.20
CA HIS A 138 9.99 11.27 0.86
C HIS A 138 8.93 10.21 1.18
N CYS A 139 7.80 10.21 0.48
CA CYS A 139 6.67 9.35 0.77
C CYS A 139 6.84 8.05 0.00
N PRO A 140 6.98 6.89 0.68
CA PRO A 140 7.10 5.61 -0.01
C PRO A 140 6.02 5.43 -1.08
N GLY A 141 6.45 5.11 -2.29
CA GLY A 141 5.61 4.79 -3.45
C GLY A 141 5.05 5.99 -4.22
N TRP A 142 5.08 7.21 -3.67
CA TRP A 142 4.54 8.40 -4.36
C TRP A 142 5.29 8.71 -5.66
N GLU A 143 6.59 8.43 -5.70
CA GLU A 143 7.43 8.65 -6.87
C GLU A 143 6.99 7.86 -8.10
N SER A 144 6.18 6.82 -7.90
CA SER A 144 5.67 5.93 -8.94
C SER A 144 4.15 5.76 -8.86
N GLY A 145 3.45 6.65 -8.16
CA GLY A 145 2.00 6.68 -8.09
C GLY A 145 1.40 5.77 -7.01
N LEU A 146 0.23 6.18 -6.53
CA LEU A 146 -0.51 5.54 -5.44
C LEU A 146 -1.96 5.37 -5.86
N ARG A 147 -2.58 4.25 -5.48
CA ARG A 147 -4.03 4.10 -5.66
C ARG A 147 -4.70 3.24 -4.60
N VAL A 148 -5.99 3.44 -4.44
CA VAL A 148 -6.88 2.58 -3.65
C VAL A 148 -8.13 2.29 -4.45
N GLN A 149 -8.55 1.03 -4.42
CA GLN A 149 -9.76 0.59 -5.09
C GLN A 149 -10.55 -0.36 -4.18
N SER A 150 -11.87 -0.24 -4.26
CA SER A 150 -12.82 -1.19 -3.71
C SER A 150 -13.75 -1.68 -4.84
N GLY A 151 -14.95 -2.14 -4.54
CA GLY A 151 -15.92 -2.63 -5.53
C GLY A 151 -16.14 -1.64 -6.68
N LYS A 152 -16.59 -2.13 -7.85
CA LYS A 152 -16.69 -1.31 -9.08
C LYS A 152 -17.60 -0.08 -8.95
N ALA A 153 -18.54 -0.10 -8.01
CA ALA A 153 -19.44 1.02 -7.73
C ALA A 153 -18.92 1.99 -6.66
N CYS A 154 -17.78 1.69 -6.05
CA CYS A 154 -17.18 2.47 -4.98
C CYS A 154 -16.12 3.43 -5.54
N VAL A 155 -15.92 4.54 -4.83
CA VAL A 155 -14.95 5.56 -5.26
C VAL A 155 -13.54 4.99 -5.15
N ALA A 156 -12.80 5.03 -6.24
CA ALA A 156 -11.37 4.78 -6.26
C ALA A 156 -10.62 6.12 -6.14
N TYR A 157 -9.46 6.09 -5.50
CA TYR A 157 -8.52 7.20 -5.57
C TYR A 157 -7.25 6.79 -6.27
N GLU A 158 -6.75 7.66 -7.13
CA GLU A 158 -5.53 7.45 -7.89
C GLU A 158 -4.75 8.76 -7.94
N CYS A 159 -3.49 8.68 -7.56
CA CYS A 159 -2.54 9.77 -7.57
C CYS A 159 -1.39 9.37 -8.49
N ALA A 160 -1.22 10.11 -9.59
CA ALA A 160 -0.15 9.81 -10.53
C ALA A 160 1.22 9.99 -9.89
N ALA A 161 2.22 9.38 -10.51
CA ALA A 161 3.60 9.50 -10.10
C ALA A 161 4.01 10.97 -9.94
N GLN A 162 4.55 11.30 -8.78
CA GLN A 162 5.08 12.63 -8.47
C GLN A 162 4.04 13.77 -8.52
N GLU A 163 2.74 13.46 -8.46
CA GLU A 163 1.67 14.46 -8.54
C GLU A 163 1.22 14.94 -7.15
N PHE A 164 1.02 16.25 -7.01
CA PHE A 164 0.26 16.83 -5.89
C PHE A 164 -1.24 16.67 -6.14
N CYS A 165 -1.84 15.64 -5.55
CA CYS A 165 -3.21 15.18 -5.81
C CYS A 165 -4.15 15.33 -4.59
N PRO A 166 -4.38 16.55 -4.05
CA PRO A 166 -5.09 16.74 -2.77
C PRO A 166 -6.54 16.26 -2.75
N LYS A 167 -7.17 16.06 -3.92
CA LYS A 167 -8.52 15.51 -4.04
C LYS A 167 -8.56 13.97 -3.97
N GLN A 168 -7.41 13.32 -3.97
CA GLN A 168 -7.24 11.86 -4.08
C GLN A 168 -6.53 11.28 -2.85
N VAL A 169 -5.64 12.04 -2.21
CA VAL A 169 -4.91 11.63 -1.00
C VAL A 169 -4.78 12.81 -0.03
N TYR A 170 -4.67 12.54 1.27
CA TYR A 170 -4.43 13.57 2.28
C TYR A 170 -2.98 14.04 2.27
N TRP A 171 -2.78 15.33 2.05
CA TRP A 171 -1.46 15.96 2.06
C TRP A 171 -1.17 16.76 3.32
N PHE A 172 -2.20 17.27 4.00
CA PHE A 172 -2.04 18.13 5.17
C PHE A 172 -3.11 17.77 6.21
N ASN A 173 -2.80 18.02 7.49
CA ASN A 173 -3.75 17.82 8.59
C ASN A 173 -5.10 18.51 8.30
N ASN A 174 -6.19 17.78 8.57
CA ASN A 174 -7.57 18.25 8.56
C ASN A 174 -8.13 18.76 7.21
N TYR A 175 -7.52 18.44 6.06
CA TYR A 175 -7.96 18.96 4.74
C TYR A 175 -8.26 20.47 4.77
N ASP A 176 -7.54 21.21 5.63
CA ASP A 176 -7.77 22.61 5.98
C ASP A 176 -9.27 22.99 6.24
N GLY A 177 -10.11 22.08 6.74
CA GLY A 177 -11.55 22.30 7.00
C GLY A 177 -12.42 22.40 5.75
N LYS A 178 -11.95 21.91 4.60
CA LYS A 178 -12.66 21.99 3.31
C LYS A 178 -13.61 20.81 3.12
N THR A 179 -14.63 20.99 2.28
CA THR A 179 -15.50 19.91 1.82
C THR A 179 -14.81 19.07 0.73
N GLY A 180 -15.09 17.78 0.68
CA GLY A 180 -14.52 16.87 -0.34
C GLY A 180 -13.13 16.34 0.01
N ALA A 181 -12.90 16.02 1.28
CA ALA A 181 -11.72 15.30 1.70
C ALA A 181 -11.68 13.90 1.03
N PRO A 182 -10.48 13.36 0.70
CA PRO A 182 -10.33 12.11 -0.03
C PRO A 182 -10.57 10.89 0.87
N ASN A 183 -11.72 10.83 1.52
CA ASN A 183 -12.18 9.70 2.33
C ASN A 183 -13.56 9.26 1.83
N THR A 184 -13.74 7.96 1.69
CA THR A 184 -14.97 7.38 1.14
C THR A 184 -15.24 6.04 1.79
N ALA A 185 -16.47 5.54 1.66
CA ALA A 185 -16.88 4.26 2.19
C ALA A 185 -17.39 3.33 1.11
N CYS A 186 -17.15 2.03 1.32
CA CYS A 186 -17.70 0.95 0.53
C CYS A 186 -18.21 -0.18 1.43
N ASP A 187 -19.05 -1.06 0.88
CA ASP A 187 -19.48 -2.27 1.58
C ASP A 187 -18.27 -3.21 1.79
N VAL A 188 -18.11 -3.74 3.00
CA VAL A 188 -16.98 -4.63 3.34
C VAL A 188 -16.89 -5.86 2.45
N LYS A 189 -18.00 -6.32 1.86
CA LYS A 189 -18.00 -7.47 0.94
C LYS A 189 -17.19 -7.22 -0.33
N GLU A 190 -16.92 -5.97 -0.66
CA GLU A 190 -16.16 -5.60 -1.85
C GLU A 190 -14.63 -5.68 -1.63
N GLY A 191 -14.19 -5.71 -0.36
CA GLY A 191 -12.78 -5.60 0.01
C GLY A 191 -12.17 -4.24 -0.34
N VAL A 192 -11.02 -3.92 0.23
CA VAL A 192 -10.27 -2.70 -0.11
C VAL A 192 -8.84 -3.10 -0.45
N THR A 193 -8.29 -2.52 -1.52
CA THR A 193 -6.90 -2.76 -1.90
C THR A 193 -6.21 -1.45 -2.20
N PHE A 194 -5.09 -1.25 -1.52
CA PHE A 194 -4.14 -0.17 -1.74
C PHE A 194 -2.98 -0.70 -2.57
N GLU A 195 -2.41 0.13 -3.43
CA GLU A 195 -1.21 -0.19 -4.18
C GLU A 195 -0.24 0.99 -4.21
N LEU A 196 1.04 0.67 -3.99
CA LEU A 196 2.17 1.57 -4.17
C LEU A 196 2.87 1.29 -5.50
N CYS A 197 3.47 2.33 -6.10
CA CYS A 197 4.21 2.24 -7.36
C CYS A 197 3.35 1.69 -8.51
N THR A 198 2.23 2.34 -8.76
CA THR A 198 1.25 1.95 -9.78
C THR A 198 1.76 2.16 -11.21
N GLU A 199 2.68 3.09 -11.39
CA GLU A 199 3.36 3.38 -12.64
C GLU A 199 4.76 2.80 -12.60
N LYS A 200 5.22 2.25 -13.74
CA LYS A 200 6.62 1.86 -13.84
C LYS A 200 7.47 3.12 -13.83
N SER A 201 8.45 3.18 -12.93
CA SER A 201 9.51 4.18 -13.05
C SER A 201 10.12 4.05 -14.45
N SER A 202 9.91 5.05 -15.30
CA SER A 202 10.58 5.11 -16.59
C SER A 202 12.05 5.38 -16.29
N GLY A 203 12.83 4.30 -16.18
CA GLY A 203 14.25 4.37 -15.85
C GLY A 203 14.95 5.42 -16.72
N THR A 204 15.39 6.49 -16.08
CA THR A 204 16.31 7.48 -16.66
C THR A 204 17.74 7.00 -16.49
#